data_AF-A0A061MYC8-F1
#
_entry.id   AF-A0A061MYC8-F1
#
_cell.length_a   1.000
_cell.length_b   1.000
_cell.length_c   1.000
_cell.angle_alpha   90.00
_cell.angle_beta   90.00
_cell.angle_gamma   90.00
#
_symmetry.space_group_name_H-M   'P 1'
#
loop_
_entity.id
_entity.type
_entity.pdbx_description
1 polymer ?
#
loop_
_entity_poly.entity_id
_entity_poly.type
_entity_poly.pdbx_seq_one_letter_code
_entity_poly.pdbx_strand_id
1 'polypeptide(L)'
;MGSLLSVFALILFGLGIGRGIRIYTIKGYMPAWVPVAKVLRVLTFTVLLGLMPIVLIGAFWNVDFSQTEFLILPVIGVFTIFLGGGLALVASKIHGLTREQTGSMFLAGAFINLGSFGALFSVFFYRD
;
A
#
# COMPACT_ATOMS: atom_id res chain seq x y z
N MET A 1 1.37 -22.34 -6.22
CA MET A 1 1.60 -21.59 -7.49
C MET A 1 0.42 -20.70 -7.87
N GLY A 2 -0.84 -21.17 -7.83
CA GLY A 2 -2.01 -20.40 -8.26
C GLY A 2 -2.30 -19.12 -7.46
N SER A 3 -2.08 -19.15 -6.14
CA SER A 3 -2.34 -18.03 -5.22
C SER A 3 -1.50 -16.78 -5.50
N LEU A 4 -0.18 -16.93 -5.73
CA LEU A 4 0.70 -15.83 -6.10
C LEU A 4 0.30 -15.19 -7.42
N LEU A 5 0.01 -16.02 -8.42
CA LEU A 5 -0.39 -15.55 -9.73
C LEU A 5 -1.67 -14.71 -9.63
N SER A 6 -2.63 -15.11 -8.81
CA SER A 6 -3.86 -14.35 -8.55
C SER A 6 -3.60 -13.00 -7.90
N VAL A 7 -2.72 -12.94 -6.90
CA VAL A 7 -2.34 -11.66 -6.24
C VAL A 7 -1.64 -10.73 -7.23
N PHE A 8 -0.66 -11.23 -7.98
CA PHE A 8 0.02 -10.43 -9.00
C PHE A 8 -0.93 -9.99 -10.12
N ALA A 9 -1.81 -10.87 -10.59
CA ALA A 9 -2.81 -10.55 -11.59
C ALA A 9 -3.74 -9.43 -11.11
N LEU A 10 -4.21 -9.47 -9.87
CA LEU A 10 -5.05 -8.42 -9.29
C LEU A 10 -4.33 -7.06 -9.26
N ILE A 11 -3.05 -7.05 -8.85
CA ILE A 11 -2.23 -5.83 -8.80
C ILE A 11 -2.03 -5.25 -10.19
N LEU A 12 -1.60 -6.10 -11.14
CA LEU A 12 -1.35 -5.70 -12.51
C LEU A 12 -2.63 -5.23 -13.20
N PHE A 13 -3.77 -5.87 -12.90
CA PHE A 13 -5.08 -5.47 -13.41
C PHE A 13 -5.47 -4.09 -12.88
N GLY A 14 -5.35 -3.84 -11.57
CA GLY A 14 -5.61 -2.53 -10.98
C GLY A 14 -4.70 -1.43 -11.52
N LEU A 15 -3.40 -1.72 -11.64
CA LEU A 15 -2.43 -0.80 -12.27
C LEU A 15 -2.77 -0.54 -13.74
N GLY A 16 -3.17 -1.57 -14.48
CA GLY A 16 -3.56 -1.48 -15.88
C GLY A 16 -4.76 -0.56 -16.09
N ILE A 17 -5.80 -0.72 -15.28
CA ILE A 17 -6.99 0.16 -15.30
C ILE A 17 -6.58 1.61 -14.98
N GLY A 18 -5.83 1.82 -13.89
CA GLY A 18 -5.39 3.17 -13.50
C GLY A 18 -4.54 3.84 -14.57
N ARG A 19 -3.62 3.08 -15.19
CA ARG A 19 -2.80 3.56 -16.31
C ARG A 19 -3.64 3.88 -17.53
N GLY A 20 -4.62 3.04 -17.84
CA GLY A 20 -5.60 3.26 -18.91
C GLY A 20 -6.33 4.59 -18.72
N ILE A 21 -6.97 4.80 -17.57
CA ILE A 21 -7.68 6.05 -17.24
C ILE A 21 -6.75 7.26 -17.39
N ARG A 22 -5.51 7.17 -16.91
CA ARG A 22 -4.53 8.25 -17.04
C ARG A 22 -4.20 8.55 -18.49
N ILE A 23 -4.00 7.54 -19.33
CA ILE A 23 -3.72 7.71 -20.77
C ILE A 23 -4.93 8.34 -21.47
N TYR A 24 -6.15 7.85 -21.21
CA TYR A 24 -7.38 8.42 -21.77
C TYR A 24 -7.58 9.89 -21.38
N THR A 25 -7.22 10.25 -20.15
CA THR A 25 -7.26 11.64 -19.66
C THR A 25 -6.23 12.52 -20.36
N ILE A 26 -4.97 12.08 -20.47
CA ILE A 26 -3.89 12.86 -21.10
C ILE A 26 -4.14 13.04 -22.60
N LYS A 27 -4.72 12.04 -23.27
CA LYS A 27 -5.05 12.11 -24.70
C LYS A 27 -6.27 13.00 -25.02
N GLY A 28 -6.91 13.60 -24.02
CA GLY A 28 -8.03 14.53 -24.22
C GLY A 28 -9.37 13.86 -24.56
N TYR A 29 -9.47 12.53 -24.47
CA TYR A 29 -10.72 11.81 -24.69
C TYR A 29 -11.69 11.89 -23.51
N MET A 30 -11.19 12.31 -22.34
CA MET A 30 -12.03 12.46 -21.14
C MET A 30 -12.85 13.75 -21.26
N PRO A 31 -14.17 13.71 -21.01
CA PRO A 31 -14.99 14.91 -21.01
C PRO A 31 -14.50 15.94 -19.99
N ALA A 32 -14.42 17.21 -20.37
CA ALA A 32 -13.88 18.29 -19.53
C ALA A 32 -14.63 18.49 -18.20
N TRP A 33 -15.88 18.03 -18.11
CA TRP A 33 -16.69 18.09 -16.89
C TRP A 33 -16.35 17.02 -15.85
N VAL A 34 -15.49 16.04 -16.18
CA VAL A 34 -15.05 14.99 -15.25
C VAL A 34 -13.76 15.41 -14.57
N PRO A 35 -13.78 15.82 -13.28
CA PRO A 35 -12.57 16.18 -12.55
C PRO A 35 -11.86 14.92 -12.05
N VAL A 36 -11.18 14.19 -12.94
CA VAL A 36 -10.52 12.90 -12.65
C VAL A 36 -9.62 12.99 -11.40
N ALA A 37 -8.85 14.07 -11.26
CA ALA A 37 -7.99 14.31 -10.10
C ALA A 37 -8.78 14.44 -8.78
N LYS A 38 -9.96 15.06 -8.81
CA LYS A 38 -10.85 15.18 -7.64
C LYS A 38 -11.45 13.83 -7.28
N VAL A 39 -11.91 13.07 -8.28
CA VAL A 39 -12.45 11.72 -8.08
C VAL A 39 -11.39 10.80 -7.45
N LEU A 40 -10.18 10.77 -8.01
CA LEU A 40 -9.07 9.99 -7.46
C LEU A 40 -8.74 10.41 -6.02
N ARG A 41 -8.68 11.72 -5.74
CA ARG A 41 -8.44 12.21 -4.39
C ARG A 41 -9.53 11.73 -3.42
N VAL A 42 -10.80 11.88 -3.78
CA VAL A 42 -11.92 11.44 -2.94
C VAL A 42 -11.86 9.94 -2.71
N LEU A 43 -11.67 9.13 -3.75
CA LEU A 43 -11.54 7.68 -3.62
C LEU A 43 -10.40 7.29 -2.68
N THR A 44 -9.21 7.86 -2.86
CA THR A 44 -8.06 7.59 -1.99
C THR A 44 -8.35 7.97 -0.54
N PHE A 45 -8.95 9.15 -0.30
CA PHE A 45 -9.33 9.57 1.04
C PHE A 45 -10.40 8.67 1.66
N THR A 46 -11.42 8.27 0.90
CA THR A 46 -12.48 7.36 1.36
C THR A 46 -11.91 6.00 1.72
N VAL A 47 -10.98 5.47 0.92
CA VAL A 47 -10.31 4.19 1.23
C VAL A 47 -9.44 4.33 2.48
N LEU A 48 -8.59 5.37 2.55
CA LEU A 48 -7.63 5.54 3.65
C LEU A 48 -8.29 5.89 4.99
N LEU A 49 -9.33 6.74 4.99
CA LEU A 49 -9.98 7.20 6.23
C LEU A 49 -11.29 6.48 6.52
N GLY A 50 -11.97 5.91 5.53
CA GLY A 50 -13.21 5.16 5.70
C GLY A 50 -12.95 3.67 5.83
N LEU A 51 -12.42 3.05 4.77
CA LEU A 51 -12.31 1.58 4.70
C LEU A 51 -11.18 1.03 5.57
N MET A 52 -9.98 1.64 5.55
CA MET A 52 -8.84 1.11 6.31
C MET A 52 -9.12 1.00 7.82
N PRO A 53 -9.72 2.00 8.50
CA PRO A 53 -10.07 1.85 9.92
C PRO A 53 -11.11 0.75 10.16
N ILE A 54 -12.11 0.59 9.27
CA ILE A 54 -13.12 -0.47 9.40
C ILE A 54 -12.46 -1.85 9.27
N VAL A 55 -11.56 -2.03 8.29
CA VAL A 55 -10.81 -3.27 8.11
C VAL A 55 -9.93 -3.55 9.33
N LEU A 56 -9.27 -2.52 9.88
CA LEU A 56 -8.44 -2.65 11.07
C LEU A 56 -9.27 -3.09 12.29
N ILE A 57 -10.39 -2.42 12.55
CA ILE A 57 -11.30 -2.79 13.63
C ILE A 57 -11.79 -4.23 13.44
N GLY A 58 -12.22 -4.60 12.22
CA GLY A 58 -12.65 -5.96 11.92
C GLY A 58 -11.56 -7.00 12.13
N ALA A 59 -10.32 -6.69 11.79
CA ALA A 59 -9.17 -7.57 12.00
C ALA A 59 -8.86 -7.80 13.49
N PHE A 60 -9.05 -6.77 14.34
CA PHE A 60 -8.77 -6.85 15.77
C PHE A 60 -10.00 -7.19 16.65
N TRP A 61 -11.21 -7.24 16.08
CA TRP A 61 -12.46 -7.38 16.85
C TRP A 61 -12.53 -8.65 17.70
N ASN A 62 -12.01 -9.76 17.19
CA ASN A 62 -12.02 -11.06 17.87
C ASN A 62 -10.62 -11.48 18.35
N VAL A 63 -9.66 -10.55 18.39
CA VAL A 63 -8.29 -10.87 18.84
C VAL A 63 -8.26 -10.92 20.36
N ASP A 64 -7.77 -12.04 20.90
CA ASP A 64 -7.54 -12.20 22.33
C ASP A 64 -6.19 -11.57 22.72
N PHE A 65 -6.26 -10.36 23.28
CA PHE A 65 -5.09 -9.60 23.72
C PHE A 65 -4.44 -10.15 25.00
N SER A 66 -4.95 -11.22 25.61
CA SER A 66 -4.27 -11.89 26.72
C SER A 66 -2.99 -12.60 26.28
N GLN A 67 -2.84 -12.87 24.98
CA GLN A 67 -1.63 -13.46 24.43
C GLN A 67 -0.55 -12.41 24.20
N THR A 68 0.59 -12.59 24.86
CA THR A 68 1.75 -11.68 24.80
C THR A 68 2.30 -11.49 23.38
N GLU A 69 2.01 -12.43 22.47
CA GLU A 69 2.37 -12.39 21.06
C GLU A 69 1.79 -11.16 20.33
N PHE A 70 0.61 -10.67 20.73
CA PHE A 70 0.05 -9.47 20.10
C PHE A 70 0.73 -8.17 20.56
N LEU A 71 1.37 -8.18 21.74
CA LEU A 71 2.10 -7.01 22.25
C LEU A 71 3.42 -6.75 21.50
N ILE A 72 4.00 -7.76 20.84
CA ILE A 72 5.23 -7.59 20.06
C ILE A 72 4.96 -7.03 18.66
N LEU A 73 3.73 -7.17 18.14
CA LEU A 73 3.38 -6.73 16.78
C LEU A 73 3.62 -5.23 16.53
N PRO A 74 3.24 -4.30 17.43
CA PRO A 74 3.55 -2.88 17.26
C PRO A 74 5.06 -2.61 17.25
N VAL A 75 5.83 -3.34 18.07
CA VAL A 75 7.29 -3.21 18.15
C VAL A 75 7.93 -3.63 16.83
N ILE A 76 7.50 -4.76 16.27
CA ILE A 76 7.95 -5.23 14.95
C ILE A 76 7.54 -4.23 13.87
N GLY A 77 6.33 -3.68 13.92
CA GLY A 77 5.85 -2.68 12.97
C GLY A 77 6.72 -1.42 12.97
N VAL A 78 7.00 -0.87 14.16
CA VAL A 78 7.90 0.28 14.33
C VAL A 78 9.30 -0.05 13.82
N PHE A 79 9.86 -1.19 14.22
CA PHE A 79 11.18 -1.63 13.78
C PHE A 79 11.25 -1.77 12.26
N THR A 80 10.20 -2.28 11.62
CA THR A 80 10.11 -2.42 10.16
C THR A 80 10.17 -1.07 9.46
N ILE A 81 9.45 -0.06 9.96
CA ILE A 81 9.46 1.30 9.41
C ILE A 81 10.86 1.92 9.52
N PHE A 82 11.49 1.83 10.70
CA PHE A 82 12.82 2.38 10.93
C PHE A 82 13.89 1.67 10.12
N LEU A 83 13.85 0.34 10.07
CA LEU A 83 14.82 -0.44 9.30
C LEU A 83 14.66 -0.19 7.80
N GLY A 84 13.43 -0.25 7.28
CA GLY A 84 13.13 0.02 5.86
C GLY A 84 13.51 1.44 5.45
N GLY A 85 13.15 2.44 6.26
CA GLY A 85 13.55 3.83 6.04
C GLY A 85 15.06 4.05 6.13
N GLY A 86 15.71 3.46 7.14
CA GLY A 86 17.17 3.55 7.32
C GLY A 86 17.92 2.92 6.15
N LEU A 87 17.53 1.71 5.72
CA LEU A 87 18.10 1.05 4.55
C LEU A 87 17.86 1.85 3.27
N ALA A 88 16.70 2.48 3.11
CA ALA A 88 16.41 3.34 1.96
C ALA A 88 17.30 4.58 1.91
N LEU A 89 17.65 5.17 3.06
CA LEU A 89 18.62 6.28 3.13
C LEU A 89 20.04 5.83 2.83
N VAL A 90 20.43 4.64 3.29
CA VAL A 90 21.74 4.06 2.94
C VAL A 90 21.81 3.80 1.44
N ALA A 91 20.77 3.20 0.86
CA ALA A 91 20.67 2.96 -0.57
C ALA A 91 20.70 4.26 -1.38
N SER A 92 19.97 5.31 -0.94
CA SER A 92 19.98 6.60 -1.64
C SER A 92 21.37 7.25 -1.66
N LYS A 93 22.13 7.09 -0.57
CA LYS A 93 23.51 7.57 -0.48
C LYS A 93 24.45 6.77 -1.38
N ILE A 94 24.32 5.44 -1.43
CA ILE A 94 25.10 4.58 -2.32
C ILE A 94 24.86 4.96 -3.79
N HIS A 95 23.62 5.27 -4.15
CA HIS A 95 23.24 5.65 -5.51
C HIS A 95 23.42 7.13 -5.86
N GLY A 96 23.94 7.96 -4.93
CA GLY A 96 24.17 9.38 -5.18
C GLY A 96 22.91 10.17 -5.52
N LEU A 97 21.75 9.78 -4.97
CA LEU A 97 20.46 10.39 -5.30
C LEU A 97 20.36 11.85 -4.84
N THR A 98 19.60 12.66 -5.58
CA THR A 98 19.28 14.04 -5.16
C THR A 98 18.40 14.03 -3.89
N ARG A 99 18.25 15.19 -3.25
CA ARG A 99 17.41 15.33 -2.04
C ARG A 99 15.95 14.90 -2.28
N GLU A 100 15.38 15.26 -3.42
CA GLU A 100 14.00 14.91 -3.79
C GLU A 100 13.84 13.40 -4.03
N GLN A 101 14.82 12.79 -4.70
CA GLN A 101 14.85 11.35 -4.95
C GLN A 101 15.07 10.56 -3.65
N THR A 102 15.91 11.06 -2.76
CA THR A 102 16.14 10.47 -1.42
C THR A 102 14.87 10.50 -0.59
N GLY A 103 14.13 11.61 -0.58
CA GLY A 103 12.83 11.69 0.10
C GLY A 103 11.83 10.67 -0.45
N SER A 104 11.76 10.51 -1.77
CA SER A 104 10.91 9.50 -2.42
C SER A 104 11.33 8.07 -2.07
N MET A 105 12.64 7.80 -2.07
CA MET A 105 13.20 6.48 -1.72
C MET A 105 12.93 6.12 -0.26
N PHE A 106 13.09 7.08 0.66
CA PHE A 106 12.78 6.91 2.08
C PHE A 106 11.30 6.55 2.28
N LEU A 107 10.37 7.30 1.68
CA LEU A 107 8.95 7.03 1.81
C LEU A 107 8.59 5.64 1.27
N ALA A 108 9.16 5.25 0.12
CA ALA A 108 8.94 3.94 -0.48
C ALA A 108 9.49 2.78 0.38
N GLY A 109 10.62 2.99 1.06
CA GLY A 109 11.23 1.97 1.93
C GLY A 109 10.62 1.89 3.33
N ALA A 110 10.19 3.01 3.90
CA ALA A 110 9.65 3.09 5.26
C ALA A 110 8.17 2.70 5.33
N PHE A 111 7.37 3.10 4.34
CA PHE A 111 5.92 2.90 4.34
C PHE A 111 5.50 1.83 3.35
N ILE A 112 5.19 0.66 3.89
CA ILE A 112 4.69 -0.49 3.13
C ILE A 112 3.19 -0.65 3.30
N ASN A 113 2.49 -1.04 2.24
CA ASN A 113 1.05 -1.31 2.30
C ASN A 113 0.79 -2.72 2.86
N LEU A 114 1.21 -2.94 4.11
CA LEU A 114 1.06 -4.21 4.84
C LEU A 114 -0.42 -4.60 4.99
N GLY A 115 -1.31 -3.64 5.22
CA GLY A 115 -2.73 -3.91 5.39
C GLY A 115 -3.36 -4.51 4.14
N SER A 116 -3.13 -3.90 2.96
CA SER A 116 -3.76 -4.39 1.73
C SER A 116 -3.03 -5.61 1.17
N PHE A 117 -1.69 -5.59 1.11
CA PHE A 117 -0.93 -6.73 0.58
C PHE A 117 -0.92 -7.90 1.55
N GLY A 118 -0.63 -7.68 2.83
CA GLY A 118 -0.59 -8.74 3.84
C GLY A 118 -1.92 -9.49 3.93
N ALA A 119 -3.06 -8.78 3.93
CA ALA A 119 -4.37 -9.43 3.90
C ALA A 119 -4.62 -10.23 2.62
N LEU A 120 -4.24 -9.71 1.44
CA LEU A 120 -4.34 -10.45 0.18
C LEU A 120 -3.49 -11.72 0.21
N PHE A 121 -2.23 -11.62 0.64
CA PHE A 121 -1.37 -12.79 0.79
C PHE A 121 -1.99 -13.79 1.77
N SER A 122 -2.47 -13.35 2.92
CA SER A 122 -3.07 -14.25 3.91
C SER A 122 -4.32 -14.96 3.38
N VAL A 123 -5.21 -14.25 2.68
CA VAL A 123 -6.42 -14.84 2.10
C VAL A 123 -6.09 -15.81 0.97
N PHE A 124 -5.11 -15.54 0.11
CA PHE A 124 -4.81 -16.43 -1.01
C PHE A 124 -3.88 -17.59 -0.64
N PHE A 125 -3.14 -17.51 0.47
CA PHE A 125 -2.20 -18.55 0.90
C PHE A 125 -2.64 -19.41 2.07
N TYR A 126 -3.36 -18.85 3.05
CA TYR A 126 -3.74 -19.56 4.27
C TYR A 126 -5.22 -19.93 4.31
N ARG A 127 -5.99 -19.51 3.32
CA ARG A 127 -7.36 -20.00 3.10
C ARG A 127 -7.24 -21.26 2.25
N ASP A 128 -6.98 -22.38 2.92
CA ASP A 128 -7.30 -23.71 2.39
C ASP A 128 -8.81 -23.81 2.11
#